data_AF-A0A096B480-F1
#
_entry.id   AF-A0A096B480-F1
#
_cell.length_a   1.000
_cell.length_b   1.000
_cell.length_c   1.000
_cell.angle_alpha   90.00
_cell.angle_beta   90.00
_cell.angle_gamma   90.00
#
_symmetry.space_group_name_H-M   'P 1'
#
loop_
_entity.id
_entity.type
_entity.pdbx_description
1 polymer ?
#
loop_
_entity_poly.entity_id
_entity_poly.type
_entity_poly.pdbx_seq_one_letter_code
_entity_poly.pdbx_strand_id
1 'polypeptide(L)'
;MMNVAWFKNPDHVAYCKEEEILPKLSRELGINDLAQRVEAFRKEPSPEGENIKGRKRTTLKLMIPNLTFSEPVDMGENVWIYMGDLCPAYCLYTPWEDSEAAE
;
A
#
# COMPACT_ATOMS: atom_id res chain seq x y z
N MET A 1 -4.30 17.45 -1.76
CA MET A 1 -4.44 16.78 -3.07
C MET A 1 -3.18 15.95 -3.24
N MET A 2 -3.28 14.63 -3.43
CA MET A 2 -2.11 13.74 -3.47
C MET A 2 -1.30 14.04 -4.74
N ASN A 3 -0.01 14.29 -4.62
CA ASN A 3 0.84 14.69 -5.75
C ASN A 3 1.46 13.45 -6.40
N VAL A 4 1.08 13.14 -7.63
CA VAL A 4 1.60 11.97 -8.36
C VAL A 4 3.13 11.97 -8.49
N ALA A 5 3.78 13.14 -8.60
CA ALA A 5 5.24 13.24 -8.67
C ALA A 5 5.90 12.77 -7.36
N TRP A 6 5.21 12.91 -6.22
CA TRP A 6 5.69 12.40 -4.94
C TRP A 6 5.69 10.86 -4.92
N PHE A 7 4.65 10.21 -5.48
CA PHE A 7 4.55 8.75 -5.59
C PHE A 7 5.49 8.16 -6.65
N LYS A 8 5.84 8.94 -7.67
CA LYS A 8 6.86 8.56 -8.66
C LYS A 8 8.29 8.64 -8.12
N ASN A 9 8.51 9.27 -6.97
CA ASN A 9 9.82 9.36 -6.37
C ASN A 9 10.13 8.10 -5.53
N PRO A 10 11.10 7.26 -5.91
CA PRO A 10 11.42 6.04 -5.17
C PRO A 10 11.92 6.32 -3.74
N ASP A 11 12.51 7.49 -3.45
CA ASP A 11 12.90 7.86 -2.08
C ASP A 11 11.70 7.98 -1.12
N HIS A 12 10.49 8.12 -1.66
CA HIS A 12 9.26 8.24 -0.90
C HIS A 12 8.50 6.92 -0.79
N VAL A 13 8.98 5.86 -1.45
CA VAL A 13 8.28 4.58 -1.58
C VAL A 13 9.13 3.45 -1.01
N ALA A 14 8.58 2.77 -0.01
CA ALA A 14 9.17 1.57 0.56
C ALA A 14 8.50 0.34 -0.06
N TYR A 15 9.27 -0.43 -0.84
CA TYR A 15 8.80 -1.70 -1.39
C TYR A 15 8.96 -2.78 -0.32
N CYS A 16 7.85 -3.35 0.15
CA CYS A 16 7.87 -4.34 1.22
C CYS A 16 6.94 -5.51 0.90
N LYS A 17 7.32 -6.70 1.36
CA LYS A 17 6.44 -7.87 1.34
C LYS A 17 5.25 -7.63 2.27
N GLU A 18 4.05 -7.89 1.79
CA GLU A 18 2.82 -7.65 2.56
C GLU A 18 2.83 -8.42 3.89
N GLU A 19 3.28 -9.67 3.87
CA GLU A 19 3.41 -10.56 5.03
C GLU A 19 4.37 -10.05 6.12
N GLU A 20 5.32 -9.18 5.77
CA GLU A 20 6.23 -8.57 6.76
C GLU A 20 5.71 -7.22 7.27
N ILE A 21 5.14 -6.39 6.40
CA ILE A 21 4.75 -5.03 6.74
C ILE A 21 3.35 -4.94 7.36
N LEU A 22 2.39 -5.75 6.92
CA LEU A 22 1.04 -5.78 7.45
C LEU A 22 0.98 -6.11 8.95
N PRO A 23 1.65 -7.14 9.49
CA PRO A 23 1.64 -7.39 10.93
C PRO A 23 2.34 -6.28 11.73
N LYS A 24 3.40 -5.67 11.18
CA LYS A 24 4.09 -4.54 11.81
C LYS A 24 3.17 -3.33 11.92
N LEU A 25 2.54 -2.92 10.83
CA LEU A 25 1.59 -1.80 10.80
C LEU A 25 0.32 -2.09 11.62
N SER A 26 -0.21 -3.30 11.55
CA SER A 26 -1.33 -3.76 12.37
C SER A 26 -1.05 -3.53 13.86
N ARG A 27 0.13 -3.94 14.34
CA ARG A 27 0.54 -3.75 15.74
C ARG A 27 0.85 -2.30 16.09
N GLU A 28 1.54 -1.56 15.23
CA GLU A 28 1.95 -0.17 15.46
C GLU A 28 0.75 0.78 15.49
N LEU A 29 -0.16 0.61 14.53
CA LEU A 29 -1.36 1.44 14.37
C LEU A 29 -2.54 0.94 15.19
N GLY A 30 -2.48 -0.31 15.70
CA GLY A 30 -3.53 -0.96 16.46
C GLY A 30 -4.74 -1.36 15.61
N ILE A 31 -4.50 -1.84 14.39
CA ILE A 31 -5.52 -2.22 13.39
C ILE A 31 -5.48 -3.73 13.20
N ASN A 32 -6.31 -4.46 13.94
CA ASN A 32 -6.23 -5.93 13.99
C ASN A 32 -6.64 -6.60 12.66
N ASP A 33 -7.53 -5.97 11.89
CA ASP A 33 -8.07 -6.47 10.63
C ASP A 33 -7.35 -5.95 9.37
N LEU A 34 -6.16 -5.33 9.51
CA LEU A 34 -5.45 -4.69 8.39
C LEU A 34 -5.22 -5.63 7.19
N ALA A 35 -4.77 -6.86 7.43
CA ALA A 35 -4.51 -7.83 6.36
C ALA A 35 -5.80 -8.23 5.62
N GLN A 36 -6.90 -8.44 6.35
CA GLN A 36 -8.20 -8.77 5.75
C GLN A 36 -8.72 -7.62 4.89
N ARG A 37 -8.52 -6.37 5.35
CA ARG A 37 -8.89 -5.17 4.60
C ARG A 37 -8.09 -5.01 3.32
N VAL A 38 -6.78 -5.27 3.38
CA VAL A 38 -5.91 -5.26 2.20
C VAL A 38 -6.35 -6.32 1.19
N GLU A 39 -6.64 -7.53 1.64
CA GLU A 39 -7.14 -8.59 0.75
C GLU A 39 -8.51 -8.25 0.14
N ALA A 40 -9.44 -7.72 0.94
CA ALA A 40 -10.74 -7.28 0.47
C ALA A 40 -10.61 -6.15 -0.58
N PHE A 41 -9.77 -5.15 -0.30
CA PHE A 41 -9.47 -4.06 -1.23
C PHE A 41 -8.77 -4.54 -2.50
N ARG A 42 -7.95 -5.60 -2.43
CA ARG A 42 -7.33 -6.21 -3.61
C ARG A 42 -8.36 -6.90 -4.51
N LYS A 43 -9.37 -7.55 -3.91
CA LYS A 43 -10.46 -8.23 -4.62
C LYS A 43 -11.42 -7.22 -5.27
N GLU A 44 -11.70 -6.13 -4.56
CA GLU A 44 -12.56 -5.04 -5.03
C GLU A 44 -11.84 -3.69 -4.87
N PRO A 45 -10.92 -3.35 -5.78
CA PRO A 45 -10.14 -2.13 -5.66
C PRO A 45 -10.99 -0.92 -6.01
N SER A 46 -10.85 0.15 -5.23
CA SER A 46 -11.53 1.42 -5.46
C SER A 46 -10.54 2.49 -5.95
N PRO A 47 -10.88 3.26 -7.00
CA PRO A 47 -10.03 4.35 -7.50
C PRO A 47 -9.82 5.47 -6.47
N GLU A 48 -10.78 5.68 -5.58
CA GLU A 48 -10.65 6.68 -4.50
C GLU A 48 -9.74 6.19 -3.37
N GLY A 49 -9.51 4.88 -3.26
CA GLY A 49 -8.85 4.21 -2.15
C GLY A 49 -9.75 4.04 -0.92
N GLU A 50 -9.32 3.21 0.03
CA GLU A 50 -10.02 2.96 1.29
C GLU A 50 -9.26 3.56 2.48
N ASN A 51 -9.94 4.33 3.33
CA ASN A 51 -9.34 4.90 4.54
C ASN A 51 -9.64 4.04 5.76
N ILE A 52 -8.60 3.56 6.44
CA ILE A 52 -8.69 2.74 7.65
C ILE A 52 -8.17 3.57 8.83
N LYS A 53 -9.01 3.68 9.87
CA LYS A 53 -8.67 4.42 11.10
C LYS A 53 -7.96 3.48 12.08
N GLY A 54 -6.78 3.89 12.54
CA GLY A 54 -6.05 3.27 13.64
C GLY A 54 -6.47 3.79 15.01
N ARG A 55 -5.83 3.27 16.07
CA ARG A 55 -6.16 3.59 17.47
C ARG A 55 -5.81 5.03 17.89
N LYS A 56 -4.73 5.64 17.38
CA LYS A 56 -4.18 6.92 17.90
C LYS A 56 -4.27 8.08 16.91
N ARG A 57 -5.46 8.38 16.40
CA ARG A 57 -5.70 9.42 15.35
C ARG A 57 -4.94 9.21 14.03
N THR A 58 -4.19 8.12 13.90
CA THR A 58 -3.56 7.73 12.65
C THR A 58 -4.60 7.17 11.69
N THR A 59 -4.56 7.61 10.45
CA THR A 59 -5.38 7.05 9.36
C THR A 59 -4.40 6.58 8.30
N LEU A 60 -4.59 5.36 7.83
CA LEU A 60 -3.90 4.86 6.65
C LEU A 60 -4.89 4.79 5.50
N LYS A 61 -4.41 5.00 4.29
CA LYS A 61 -5.18 4.90 3.07
C LYS A 61 -4.62 3.76 2.24
N LEU A 62 -5.45 2.76 1.97
CA LEU A 62 -5.20 1.77 0.94
C LEU A 62 -5.54 2.38 -0.41
N MET A 63 -4.66 2.24 -1.39
CA MET A 63 -4.90 2.74 -2.73
C MET A 63 -4.12 1.96 -3.77
N ILE A 64 -4.55 2.04 -5.03
CA ILE A 64 -3.80 1.56 -6.18
C ILE A 64 -3.45 2.79 -7.01
N PRO A 65 -2.19 3.24 -7.06
CA PRO A 65 -1.80 4.47 -7.74
C PRO A 65 -2.30 4.55 -9.19
N ASN A 66 -2.27 3.46 -9.95
CA ASN A 66 -2.74 3.44 -11.35
C ASN A 66 -4.27 3.55 -11.49
N LEU A 67 -5.04 3.30 -10.43
CA LEU A 67 -6.49 3.56 -10.40
C LEU A 67 -6.81 4.95 -9.87
N THR A 68 -5.98 5.49 -8.98
CA THR A 68 -6.18 6.82 -8.37
C THR A 68 -5.66 7.95 -9.25
N PHE A 69 -4.54 7.74 -9.95
CA PHE A 69 -3.90 8.72 -10.81
C PHE A 69 -4.08 8.33 -12.27
N SER A 70 -4.25 9.32 -13.15
CA SER A 70 -4.32 9.07 -14.60
C SER A 70 -2.96 8.73 -15.21
N GLU A 71 -1.86 9.04 -14.51
CA GLU A 71 -0.51 8.73 -14.96
C GLU A 71 -0.01 7.41 -14.32
N PRO A 72 0.67 6.55 -15.09
CA PRO A 72 1.22 5.32 -14.55
C PRO A 72 2.32 5.62 -13.53
N VAL A 73 2.28 4.87 -12.43
CA VAL A 73 3.31 4.84 -11.38
C VAL A 73 3.95 3.46 -11.39
N ASP A 74 5.26 3.39 -11.15
CA ASP A 74 5.99 2.14 -11.04
C ASP A 74 5.38 1.27 -9.92
N MET A 75 5.14 -0.02 -10.17
CA MET A 75 4.40 -0.92 -9.28
C MET A 75 3.02 -0.38 -8.84
N GLY A 76 2.47 0.59 -9.58
CA GLY A 76 1.23 1.28 -9.25
C GLY A 76 -0.04 0.46 -9.47
N GLU A 77 0.09 -0.76 -9.99
CA GLU A 77 -0.97 -1.77 -10.06
C GLU A 77 -1.16 -2.55 -8.75
N ASN A 78 -0.15 -2.50 -7.86
CA ASN A 78 -0.22 -3.13 -6.55
C ASN A 78 -0.99 -2.29 -5.54
N VAL A 79 -1.33 -2.90 -4.41
CA VAL A 79 -1.93 -2.19 -3.27
C VAL A 79 -0.83 -1.42 -2.53
N TRP A 80 -1.08 -0.14 -2.29
CA TRP A 80 -0.17 0.75 -1.56
C TRP A 80 -0.82 1.20 -0.26
N ILE A 81 0.00 1.35 0.78
CA ILE A 81 -0.40 1.96 2.05
C ILE A 81 0.19 3.36 2.13
N TYR A 82 -0.67 4.36 2.20
CA TYR A 82 -0.31 5.75 2.39
C TYR A 82 -0.72 6.26 3.77
N MET A 83 0.20 6.84 4.53
CA MET A 83 -0.05 7.37 5.89
C MET A 83 0.19 8.88 6.01
N GLY A 84 0.29 9.59 4.89
CA GLY A 84 0.65 11.01 4.84
C GLY A 84 2.07 11.25 4.33
N ASP A 85 2.37 12.47 3.92
CA ASP A 85 3.65 12.85 3.27
C ASP A 85 4.88 12.79 4.21
N LEU A 86 4.65 12.62 5.52
CA LEU A 86 5.70 12.49 6.54
C LEU A 86 6.21 11.05 6.69
N CYS A 87 5.52 10.08 6.10
CA CYS A 87 5.91 8.68 6.10
C CYS A 87 6.08 8.21 4.66
N PRO A 88 6.99 7.25 4.40
CA PRO A 88 7.05 6.62 3.09
C PRO A 88 5.72 5.92 2.78
N ALA A 89 5.33 5.90 1.50
CA ALA A 89 4.27 5.02 1.05
C ALA A 89 4.80 3.59 0.95
N TYR A 90 4.05 2.62 1.43
CA TYR A 90 4.46 1.22 1.37
C TYR A 90 3.81 0.56 0.17
N CYS A 91 4.61 0.22 -0.84
CA CYS A 91 4.15 -0.61 -1.95
C CYS A 91 4.13 -2.07 -1.48
N LEU A 92 2.93 -2.63 -1.35
CA LEU A 92 2.74 -4.03 -1.00
C LEU A 92 2.89 -4.86 -2.26
N TYR A 93 4.05 -5.45 -2.46
CA TYR A 93 4.21 -6.43 -3.53
C TYR A 93 4.05 -7.83 -2.93
N THR A 94 3.21 -8.63 -3.56
CA THR A 94 3.42 -10.07 -3.51
C THR A 94 4.58 -10.35 -4.43
N PRO A 95 5.70 -10.94 -3.97
CA PRO A 95 6.49 -11.69 -4.93
C PRO A 95 5.48 -12.67 -5.55
N TRP A 96 5.22 -12.53 -6.85
CA TRP A 96 4.80 -13.67 -7.66
C TRP A 96 5.70 -14.80 -7.16
N GLU A 97 5.12 -15.93 -6.76
CA GLU A 97 5.94 -17.12 -6.53
C GLU A 97 6.95 -17.15 -7.66
N ASP A 98 8.21 -17.11 -7.25
CA ASP A 98 9.37 -17.21 -8.10
C ASP A 98 9.19 -18.52 -8.86
N SER A 99 8.46 -18.46 -9.97
CA SER A 99 8.47 -19.50 -10.99
C SER A 99 9.85 -19.35 -11.59
N GLU A 100 10.79 -20.09 -10.99
CA GLU A 100 12.14 -20.37 -11.45
C GLU A 100 13.21 -19.28 -11.23
N ALA A 101 13.66 -19.14 -9.99
CA ALA A 101 15.05 -19.39 -9.70
C ALA A 101 15.33 -20.90 -9.85
N ALA A 102 16.16 -21.20 -10.84
CA ALA A 102 16.83 -22.47 -11.15
C ALA A 102 16.01 -23.50 -11.95
N GLU A 103 16.20 -23.47 -13.28
CA GLU A 103 16.92 -24.53 -14.01
C GLU A 103 17.82 -23.93 -15.12
#